data_AF-A0A0R2TEM6-F1
#
_entry.id   AF-A0A0R2TEM6-F1
#
_cell.length_a   1.000
_cell.length_b   1.000
_cell.length_c   1.000
_cell.angle_alpha   90.00
_cell.angle_beta   90.00
_cell.angle_gamma   90.00
#
_symmetry.space_group_name_H-M   'P 1'
#
loop_
_entity.id
_entity.type
_entity.pdbx_description
1 polymer ?
#
loop_
_entity_poly.entity_id
_entity_poly.type
_entity_poly.pdbx_seq_one_letter_code
_entity_poly.pdbx_strand_id
1 'polypeptide(L)'
;MQTLAVSGEPGKYKRQNQDYGMQLKFHTIDVFTSRRFGGNPLGVVLGADLLTTEEMQTIAHEFNLAETIFVMDPKDPNNTASVRIFFPTAEISFAGHPTVGCAILLAEMQKGLGRTFETEIRLEEVVGLVLVAVRNTGGATWAQFTAPVVPYPVSVPLPSIEAVASALRLTPSDICPAGQDLGLHEGGPRFFYVPVASREALTLAQVREPEWSSILNELGTVGGYLYTNGGDDPATSYRTRMLNPAGGGARTQQRGLPPHSLPPSCIRPLALPMVPIPSSWNRVMKWAGHRNSTWRPMP
;
A
#
# COMPACT_ATOMS: atom_id res chain seq x y z
N MET A 1 14.01 -7.46 17.38
CA MET A 1 13.31 -8.69 16.98
C MET A 1 12.16 -8.87 17.96
N GLN A 2 10.92 -8.93 17.48
CA GLN A 2 9.75 -9.06 18.34
C GLN A 2 9.06 -10.40 18.07
N THR A 3 8.43 -10.96 19.10
CA THR A 3 7.76 -12.26 19.05
C THR A 3 6.28 -12.07 19.37
N LEU A 4 5.41 -12.62 18.54
CA LEU A 4 3.97 -12.69 18.77
C LEU A 4 3.65 -14.05 19.38
N ALA A 5 2.88 -14.07 20.48
CA ALA A 5 2.34 -15.29 21.05
C ALA A 5 0.92 -15.49 20.52
N VAL A 6 0.67 -16.61 19.84
CA VAL A 6 -0.66 -17.00 19.37
C VAL A 6 -1.11 -18.21 20.19
N SER A 7 -2.23 -18.06 20.91
CA SER A 7 -2.86 -19.17 21.63
C SER A 7 -3.73 -19.97 20.65
N GLY A 8 -3.39 -21.24 20.40
CA GLY A 8 -4.23 -22.15 19.62
C GLY A 8 -5.30 -22.82 20.50
N GLU A 9 -6.47 -23.14 19.92
CA GLU A 9 -7.43 -24.02 20.60
C GLU A 9 -6.91 -25.47 20.68
N PRO A 10 -7.15 -26.20 21.79
CA PRO A 10 -6.70 -27.57 21.94
C PRO A 10 -7.56 -28.55 21.11
N GLY A 11 -7.16 -28.80 19.86
CA GLY A 11 -7.82 -29.72 18.93
C GLY A 11 -6.96 -30.90 18.47
N LYS A 12 -7.09 -32.04 19.15
CA LYS A 12 -6.75 -33.42 18.72
C LYS A 12 -5.40 -33.68 18.01
N TYR A 13 -4.28 -33.26 18.58
CA TYR A 13 -2.99 -33.92 18.31
C TYR A 13 -2.33 -34.33 19.62
N LYS A 14 -2.48 -35.62 19.99
CA LYS A 14 -1.64 -36.23 21.03
C LYS A 14 -0.24 -36.45 20.45
N ARG A 15 0.65 -35.48 20.63
CA ARG A 15 2.09 -35.75 20.80
C ARG A 15 2.59 -34.96 22.00
N GLN A 16 3.22 -35.71 22.89
CA GLN A 16 3.82 -35.25 24.14
C GLN A 16 4.93 -34.23 23.83
N ASN A 17 4.63 -32.94 24.03
CA ASN A 17 5.44 -31.98 24.78
C ASN A 17 4.91 -30.56 24.55
N GLN A 18 4.40 -29.98 25.64
CA GLN A 18 4.32 -28.54 25.94
C GLN A 18 3.22 -27.70 25.27
N ASP A 19 2.32 -27.18 26.12
CA ASP A 19 1.46 -26.00 25.94
C ASP A 19 2.27 -24.69 25.73
N TYR A 20 3.27 -24.69 24.85
CA TYR A 20 3.89 -23.45 24.40
C TYR A 20 3.07 -22.90 23.23
N GLY A 21 2.38 -21.78 23.48
CA GLY A 21 1.74 -21.00 22.43
C GLY A 21 2.70 -20.80 21.24
N MET A 22 2.15 -20.88 20.02
CA MET A 22 2.92 -20.71 18.79
C MET A 22 3.62 -19.35 18.84
N GLN A 23 4.96 -19.36 18.76
CA GLN A 23 5.76 -18.14 18.72
C GLN A 23 6.05 -17.77 17.27
N LEU A 24 5.49 -16.64 16.84
CA LEU A 24 5.76 -16.09 15.51
C LEU A 24 6.73 -14.93 15.61
N LYS A 25 7.67 -14.87 14.66
CA LYS A 25 8.59 -13.74 14.54
C LYS A 25 7.92 -12.68 13.69
N PHE A 26 8.01 -11.43 14.10
CA PHE A 26 7.51 -10.34 13.27
C PHE A 26 8.45 -9.14 13.25
N HIS A 27 8.25 -8.34 12.20
CA HIS A 27 8.96 -7.11 11.95
C HIS A 27 7.95 -6.00 11.66
N THR A 28 8.19 -4.82 12.21
CA THR A 28 7.58 -3.58 11.74
C THR A 28 8.59 -2.82 10.91
N ILE A 29 8.24 -2.52 9.66
CA ILE A 29 9.14 -1.84 8.73
C ILE A 29 8.47 -0.62 8.12
N ASP A 30 9.26 0.45 7.96
CA ASP A 30 8.82 1.68 7.32
C ASP A 30 9.17 1.63 5.84
N VAL A 31 8.19 1.35 4.98
CA VAL A 31 8.40 1.21 3.54
C VAL A 31 8.41 2.59 2.88
N PHE A 32 9.16 2.71 1.78
CA PHE A 32 9.29 3.94 1.00
C PHE A 32 10.02 5.11 1.69
N THR A 33 10.83 4.82 2.70
CA THR A 33 11.60 5.83 3.44
C THR A 33 12.97 5.29 3.84
N SER A 34 13.91 6.21 4.07
CA SER A 34 15.19 5.94 4.76
C SER A 34 15.23 6.47 6.19
N ARG A 35 14.14 7.08 6.63
CA ARG A 35 13.97 7.64 7.97
C ARG A 35 13.02 6.76 8.76
N ARG A 36 13.41 6.41 9.98
CA ARG A 36 12.52 5.74 10.95
C ARG A 36 11.29 6.60 11.21
N PHE A 37 10.15 5.93 11.37
CA PHE A 37 8.84 6.54 11.59
C PHE A 37 8.39 7.45 10.43
N GLY A 38 8.93 7.22 9.23
CA GLY A 38 8.48 7.84 8.00
C GLY A 38 7.82 6.81 7.07
N GLY A 39 7.48 7.23 5.86
CA GLY A 39 6.99 6.29 4.84
C GLY A 39 5.65 5.64 5.21
N ASN A 40 5.47 4.39 4.79
CA ASN A 40 4.27 3.59 5.07
C ASN A 40 4.64 2.38 5.95
N PRO A 41 4.16 2.32 7.20
CA PRO A 41 4.49 1.22 8.11
C PRO A 41 3.80 -0.08 7.70
N LEU A 42 4.54 -1.18 7.76
CA LEU A 42 4.11 -2.52 7.41
C LEU A 42 4.44 -3.51 8.54
N GLY A 43 3.47 -4.35 8.89
CA GLY A 43 3.71 -5.55 9.69
C GLY A 43 4.11 -6.73 8.80
N VAL A 44 5.23 -7.39 9.08
CA VAL A 44 5.66 -8.62 8.40
C VAL A 44 5.75 -9.75 9.42
N VAL A 45 4.90 -10.76 9.29
CA VAL A 45 4.87 -11.94 10.17
C VAL A 45 5.50 -13.12 9.45
N LEU A 46 6.50 -13.76 10.07
CA LEU A 46 7.28 -14.87 9.50
C LEU A 46 6.84 -16.21 10.09
N GLY A 47 6.91 -17.27 9.27
CA GLY A 47 6.59 -18.65 9.69
C GLY A 47 5.10 -18.86 9.93
N ALA A 48 4.27 -18.25 9.08
CA ALA A 48 2.82 -18.21 9.24
C ALA A 48 2.10 -19.47 8.73
N ASP A 49 2.83 -20.55 8.45
CA ASP A 49 2.35 -21.78 7.79
C ASP A 49 1.21 -22.48 8.52
N LEU A 50 1.19 -22.35 9.85
CA LEU A 50 0.21 -23.00 10.72
C LEU A 50 -0.96 -22.08 11.08
N LEU A 51 -0.96 -20.83 10.61
CA LEU A 51 -2.07 -19.91 10.87
C LEU A 51 -3.24 -20.16 9.92
N THR A 52 -4.43 -20.20 10.49
CA THR A 52 -5.68 -20.10 9.74
C THR A 52 -5.87 -18.69 9.18
N THR A 53 -6.76 -18.54 8.19
CA THR A 53 -7.11 -17.23 7.63
C THR A 53 -7.68 -16.30 8.70
N GLU A 54 -8.49 -16.83 9.60
CA GLU A 54 -9.15 -16.10 10.68
C GLU A 54 -8.12 -15.60 11.71
N GLU A 55 -7.11 -16.40 12.03
CA GLU A 55 -6.00 -15.98 12.89
C GLU A 55 -5.14 -14.90 12.21
N MET A 56 -4.79 -15.06 10.92
CA MET A 56 -4.09 -14.01 10.17
C MET A 56 -4.88 -12.70 10.15
N GLN A 57 -6.19 -12.76 9.92
CA GLN A 57 -7.07 -11.59 9.93
C GLN A 57 -7.13 -10.93 11.32
N THR A 58 -7.23 -11.74 12.38
CA THR A 58 -7.24 -11.26 13.77
C THR A 58 -5.93 -10.55 14.11
N ILE A 59 -4.79 -11.13 13.71
CA ILE A 59 -3.47 -10.53 13.90
C ILE A 59 -3.34 -9.22 13.11
N ALA A 60 -3.78 -9.20 11.85
CA ALA A 60 -3.76 -7.98 11.03
C ALA A 60 -4.61 -6.86 11.62
N HIS A 61 -5.78 -7.22 12.19
CA HIS A 61 -6.63 -6.29 12.93
C HIS A 61 -5.91 -5.74 14.17
N GLU A 62 -5.27 -6.60 14.96
CA GLU A 62 -4.54 -6.22 16.17
C GLU A 62 -3.33 -5.30 15.88
N PHE A 63 -2.61 -5.53 14.78
CA PHE A 63 -1.53 -4.63 14.36
C PHE A 63 -2.02 -3.21 14.09
N ASN A 64 -3.27 -3.03 13.63
CA ASN A 64 -3.88 -1.74 13.29
C ASN A 64 -2.99 -0.87 12.35
N LEU A 65 -2.24 -1.56 11.49
CA LEU A 65 -1.48 -0.97 10.39
C LEU A 65 -2.35 -0.96 9.13
N ALA A 66 -1.91 -0.22 8.11
CA ALA A 66 -2.66 -0.17 6.86
C ALA A 66 -2.74 -1.57 6.24
N GLU A 67 -1.62 -2.31 6.24
CA GLU A 67 -1.55 -3.70 5.80
C GLU A 67 -0.61 -4.52 6.71
N THR A 68 -0.85 -5.83 6.78
CA THR A 68 0.07 -6.84 7.34
C THR A 68 0.29 -7.95 6.32
N ILE A 69 1.54 -8.36 6.12
CA ILE A 69 1.93 -9.46 5.23
C ILE A 69 2.45 -10.64 6.03
N PHE A 70 1.95 -11.83 5.71
CA PHE A 70 2.29 -13.10 6.34
C PHE A 70 3.14 -13.92 5.38
N VAL A 71 4.30 -14.37 5.85
CA VAL A 71 5.28 -15.13 5.09
C VAL A 71 5.24 -16.59 5.51
N MET A 72 5.08 -17.46 4.54
CA MET A 72 5.02 -18.92 4.65
C MET A 72 6.09 -19.54 3.75
N ASP A 73 6.34 -20.83 3.96
CA ASP A 73 7.15 -21.63 3.06
C ASP A 73 6.56 -21.58 1.63
N PRO A 74 7.42 -21.50 0.60
CA PRO A 74 6.95 -21.45 -0.78
C PRO A 74 6.31 -22.79 -1.18
N LYS A 75 5.28 -22.74 -2.02
CA LYS A 75 4.66 -23.96 -2.58
C LYS A 75 5.56 -24.59 -3.64
N ASP A 76 6.20 -23.77 -4.47
CA ASP A 76 7.26 -24.19 -5.38
C ASP A 76 8.63 -23.91 -4.72
N PRO A 77 9.47 -24.93 -4.49
CA PRO A 77 10.78 -24.75 -3.85
C PRO A 77 11.77 -23.87 -4.66
N ASN A 78 11.47 -23.56 -5.93
CA ASN A 78 12.24 -22.59 -6.71
C ASN A 78 11.90 -21.13 -6.39
N ASN A 79 10.80 -20.88 -5.66
CA ASN A 79 10.40 -19.55 -5.23
C ASN A 79 10.92 -19.24 -3.82
N THR A 80 10.86 -17.97 -3.44
CA THR A 80 11.44 -17.51 -2.17
C THR A 80 10.48 -17.72 -1.00
N ALA A 81 9.21 -17.38 -1.18
CA ALA A 81 8.18 -17.53 -0.15
C ALA A 81 6.77 -17.49 -0.75
N SER A 82 5.82 -18.09 -0.05
CA SER A 82 4.39 -17.83 -0.25
C SER A 82 3.95 -16.74 0.72
N VAL A 83 3.14 -15.77 0.26
CA VAL A 83 2.73 -14.65 1.09
C VAL A 83 1.23 -14.34 0.95
N ARG A 84 0.64 -13.87 2.05
CA ARG A 84 -0.75 -13.37 2.10
C ARG A 84 -0.78 -11.99 2.73
N ILE A 85 -1.62 -11.10 2.19
CA ILE A 85 -1.66 -9.69 2.58
C ILE A 85 -3.06 -9.36 3.09
N PHE A 86 -3.12 -8.72 4.26
CA PHE A 86 -4.37 -8.38 4.91
C PHE A 86 -4.43 -6.89 5.22
N PHE A 87 -5.56 -6.27 4.89
CA PHE A 87 -6.05 -5.11 5.63
C PHE A 87 -6.52 -5.55 7.03
N PRO A 88 -6.75 -4.61 7.96
CA PRO A 88 -7.37 -4.92 9.26
C PRO A 88 -8.75 -5.61 9.15
N THR A 89 -9.41 -5.53 8.00
CA THR A 89 -10.80 -6.00 7.80
C THR A 89 -10.96 -7.09 6.75
N ALA A 90 -9.99 -7.31 5.86
CA ALA A 90 -10.09 -8.29 4.79
C ALA A 90 -8.71 -8.68 4.24
N GLU A 91 -8.61 -9.88 3.68
CA GLU A 91 -7.51 -10.28 2.80
C GLU A 91 -7.58 -9.53 1.46
N ILE A 92 -6.41 -9.20 0.91
CA ILE A 92 -6.27 -8.65 -0.44
C ILE A 92 -5.29 -9.48 -1.25
N SER A 93 -5.51 -9.50 -2.57
CA SER A 93 -4.73 -10.35 -3.46
C SER A 93 -3.33 -9.82 -3.75
N PHE A 94 -3.13 -8.51 -3.59
CA PHE A 94 -1.90 -7.79 -3.93
C PHE A 94 -1.87 -6.41 -3.26
N ALA A 95 -0.69 -5.97 -2.82
CA ALA A 95 -0.42 -4.56 -2.53
C ALA A 95 1.06 -4.24 -2.73
N GLY A 96 1.36 -3.10 -3.34
CA GLY A 96 2.75 -2.78 -3.73
C GLY A 96 3.70 -2.54 -2.55
N HIS A 97 3.26 -1.81 -1.52
CA HIS A 97 4.11 -1.50 -0.37
C HIS A 97 4.44 -2.74 0.48
N PRO A 98 3.48 -3.67 0.74
CA PRO A 98 3.77 -4.92 1.43
C PRO A 98 4.71 -5.83 0.64
N THR A 99 4.49 -5.98 -0.67
CA THR A 99 5.37 -6.75 -1.57
C THR A 99 6.81 -6.25 -1.53
N VAL A 100 7.02 -4.94 -1.70
CA VAL A 100 8.36 -4.32 -1.68
C VAL A 100 9.03 -4.47 -0.31
N GLY A 101 8.30 -4.15 0.75
CA GLY A 101 8.82 -4.23 2.11
C GLY A 101 9.23 -5.65 2.50
N CYS A 102 8.38 -6.63 2.21
CA CYS A 102 8.65 -8.04 2.46
C CYS A 102 9.83 -8.55 1.63
N ALA A 103 9.89 -8.23 0.34
CA ALA A 103 11.00 -8.64 -0.51
C ALA A 103 12.35 -8.10 -0.01
N ILE A 104 12.40 -6.83 0.40
CA ILE A 104 13.60 -6.23 0.99
C ILE A 104 14.02 -6.98 2.25
N LEU A 105 13.07 -7.21 3.18
CA LEU A 105 13.36 -7.92 4.42
C LEU A 105 13.93 -9.32 4.15
N LEU A 106 13.31 -10.09 3.27
CA LEU A 106 13.76 -11.45 2.93
C LEU A 106 15.14 -11.42 2.26
N ALA A 107 15.40 -10.47 1.36
CA ALA A 107 16.70 -10.32 0.73
C ALA A 107 17.80 -10.00 1.76
N GLU A 108 17.53 -9.08 2.71
CA GLU A 108 18.48 -8.74 3.77
C GLU A 108 18.72 -9.90 4.74
N MET A 109 17.69 -10.69 5.04
CA MET A 109 17.83 -11.92 5.84
C MET A 109 18.70 -12.98 5.15
N GLN A 110 18.58 -13.11 3.82
CA GLN A 110 19.37 -14.09 3.04
C GLN A 110 20.82 -13.64 2.80
N LYS A 111 21.03 -12.37 2.48
CA LYS A 111 22.35 -11.86 2.04
C LYS A 111 23.15 -11.23 3.20
N GLY A 112 22.47 -10.83 4.26
CA GLY A 112 23.02 -10.16 5.43
C GLY A 112 22.77 -8.64 5.39
N LEU A 113 22.31 -8.10 6.51
CA LEU A 113 21.98 -6.69 6.67
C LEU A 113 23.19 -5.78 6.40
N GLY A 114 22.97 -4.69 5.65
CA GLY A 114 23.98 -3.66 5.36
C GLY A 114 25.06 -4.08 4.35
N ARG A 115 24.98 -5.30 3.81
CA ARG A 115 25.89 -5.77 2.76
C ARG A 115 25.45 -5.28 1.39
N THR A 116 26.43 -5.13 0.51
CA THR A 116 26.17 -4.89 -0.91
C THR A 116 25.74 -6.19 -1.58
N PHE A 117 24.56 -6.18 -2.21
CA PHE A 117 24.05 -7.32 -2.95
C PHE A 117 23.05 -6.89 -4.03
N GLU A 118 22.82 -7.79 -4.98
CA GLU A 118 21.72 -7.75 -5.93
C GLU A 118 21.13 -9.16 -6.00
N THR A 119 19.81 -9.26 -5.92
CA THR A 119 19.09 -10.54 -5.89
C THR A 119 17.66 -10.37 -6.41
N GLU A 120 17.06 -11.45 -6.87
CA GLU A 120 15.63 -11.52 -7.13
C GLU A 120 14.94 -12.24 -5.97
N ILE A 121 13.80 -11.71 -5.52
CA ILE A 121 12.92 -12.34 -4.55
C ILE A 121 11.62 -12.72 -5.27
N ARG A 122 11.24 -13.98 -5.16
CA ARG A 122 10.12 -14.58 -5.90
C ARG A 122 8.99 -14.87 -4.91
N LEU A 123 7.95 -14.04 -4.91
CA LEU A 123 6.83 -14.12 -3.97
C LEU A 123 5.61 -14.74 -4.63
N GLU A 124 5.11 -15.85 -4.07
CA GLU A 124 3.82 -16.41 -4.46
C GLU A 124 2.71 -15.66 -3.71
N GLU A 125 2.13 -14.67 -4.38
CA GLU A 125 0.99 -13.92 -3.87
C GLU A 125 -0.32 -14.54 -4.37
N VAL A 126 -1.45 -14.13 -3.79
CA VAL A 126 -2.78 -14.56 -4.27
C VAL A 126 -3.04 -14.09 -5.71
N VAL A 127 -2.49 -12.94 -6.12
CA VAL A 127 -2.54 -12.46 -7.52
C VAL A 127 -1.66 -13.28 -8.47
N GLY A 128 -0.75 -14.11 -7.95
CA GLY A 128 0.22 -14.88 -8.71
C GLY A 128 1.66 -14.61 -8.30
N LEU A 129 2.59 -15.14 -9.07
CA LEU A 129 4.03 -14.99 -8.82
C LEU A 129 4.50 -13.57 -9.13
N VAL A 130 5.06 -12.90 -8.14
CA VAL A 130 5.64 -11.56 -8.26
C VAL A 130 7.16 -11.63 -8.10
N LEU A 131 7.88 -11.15 -9.13
CA LEU A 131 9.34 -11.09 -9.14
C LEU A 131 9.79 -9.69 -8.71
N VAL A 132 10.51 -9.64 -7.59
CA VAL A 132 11.02 -8.38 -7.03
C VAL A 132 12.54 -8.37 -7.12
N ALA A 133 13.08 -7.52 -8.00
CA ALA A 133 14.51 -7.23 -8.03
C ALA A 133 14.86 -6.35 -6.82
N VAL A 134 15.80 -6.79 -5.99
CA VAL A 134 16.27 -6.09 -4.79
C VAL A 134 17.78 -5.86 -4.91
N ARG A 135 18.19 -4.61 -4.68
CA ARG A 135 19.60 -4.22 -4.66
C ARG A 135 19.89 -3.41 -3.42
N ASN A 136 20.95 -3.76 -2.70
CA ASN A 136 21.51 -2.95 -1.62
C ASN A 136 22.93 -2.53 -2.00
N THR A 137 23.23 -1.24 -1.92
CA THR A 137 24.59 -0.72 -2.09
C THR A 137 25.03 -0.01 -0.82
N GLY A 138 25.63 -0.76 0.12
CA GLY A 138 26.19 -0.20 1.36
C GLY A 138 25.21 0.60 2.22
N GLY A 139 23.96 0.15 2.32
CA GLY A 139 22.91 0.81 3.11
C GLY A 139 21.90 1.62 2.28
N ALA A 140 22.08 1.72 0.96
CA ALA A 140 21.06 2.23 0.05
C ALA A 140 20.31 1.04 -0.57
N THR A 141 19.10 0.79 -0.08
CA THR A 141 18.26 -0.31 -0.60
C THR A 141 17.36 0.19 -1.71
N TRP A 142 17.23 -0.62 -2.76
CA TRP A 142 16.34 -0.40 -3.89
C TRP A 142 15.56 -1.66 -4.19
N ALA A 143 14.30 -1.51 -4.57
CA ALA A 143 13.46 -2.63 -4.97
C ALA A 143 12.53 -2.25 -6.13
N GLN A 144 12.22 -3.24 -6.95
CA GLN A 144 11.42 -3.08 -8.15
C GLN A 144 10.66 -4.35 -8.48
N PHE A 145 9.43 -4.18 -8.94
CA PHE A 145 8.65 -5.24 -9.57
C PHE A 145 7.80 -4.65 -10.70
N THR A 146 7.24 -5.53 -11.52
CA THR A 146 6.22 -5.16 -12.52
C THR A 146 4.84 -5.40 -11.93
N ALA A 147 4.01 -4.37 -11.86
CA ALA A 147 2.65 -4.53 -11.37
C ALA A 147 1.86 -5.50 -12.26
N PRO A 148 1.02 -6.37 -11.69
CA PRO A 148 0.31 -7.40 -12.44
C PRO A 148 -0.74 -6.81 -13.40
N VAL A 149 -1.29 -5.64 -13.07
CA VAL A 149 -2.31 -4.95 -13.86
C VAL A 149 -1.82 -3.55 -14.21
N VAL A 150 -1.88 -3.21 -15.49
CA VAL A 150 -1.67 -1.83 -15.94
C VAL A 150 -2.96 -1.05 -15.67
N PRO A 151 -2.89 0.10 -15.01
CA PRO A 151 -4.07 0.89 -14.72
C PRO A 151 -4.80 1.34 -15.97
N TYR A 152 -6.11 1.21 -15.99
CA TYR A 152 -6.96 1.68 -17.08
C TYR A 152 -7.93 2.75 -16.58
N PRO A 153 -8.32 3.70 -17.45
CA PRO A 153 -9.33 4.70 -17.13
C PRO A 153 -10.70 4.05 -17.02
N VAL A 154 -11.50 4.50 -16.05
CA VAL A 154 -12.88 4.08 -15.83
C VAL A 154 -13.79 5.20 -16.32
N SER A 155 -14.61 4.92 -17.33
CA SER A 155 -15.49 5.90 -17.95
C SER A 155 -16.82 6.01 -17.20
N VAL A 156 -16.89 6.96 -16.27
CA VAL A 156 -18.12 7.37 -15.56
C VAL A 156 -18.20 8.90 -15.53
N PRO A 157 -19.40 9.49 -15.32
CA PRO A 157 -19.51 10.91 -15.05
C PRO A 157 -18.65 11.30 -13.83
N LEU A 158 -17.74 12.24 -14.02
CA LEU A 158 -16.90 12.79 -12.95
C LEU A 158 -17.58 14.01 -12.32
N PRO A 159 -17.32 14.31 -11.03
CA PRO A 159 -17.85 15.50 -10.36
C PRO A 159 -17.33 16.78 -11.02
N SER A 160 -18.05 17.89 -10.82
CA SER A 160 -17.58 19.20 -11.28
C SER A 160 -16.36 19.68 -10.46
N ILE A 161 -15.56 20.56 -11.04
CA ILE A 161 -14.40 21.18 -10.37
C ILE A 161 -14.84 21.89 -9.09
N GLU A 162 -15.98 22.57 -9.11
CA GLU A 162 -16.54 23.29 -7.97
C GLU A 162 -16.94 22.34 -6.84
N ALA A 163 -17.54 21.19 -7.18
CA ALA A 163 -17.91 20.17 -6.20
C ALA A 163 -16.66 19.59 -5.52
N VAL A 164 -15.63 19.26 -6.30
CA VAL A 164 -14.35 18.75 -5.78
C VAL A 164 -13.65 19.79 -4.90
N ALA A 165 -13.57 21.04 -5.35
CA ALA A 165 -12.96 22.13 -4.58
C ALA A 165 -13.68 22.34 -3.24
N SER A 166 -15.01 22.39 -3.25
CA SER A 166 -15.83 22.50 -2.03
C SER A 166 -15.61 21.35 -1.06
N ALA A 167 -15.57 20.10 -1.56
CA ALA A 167 -15.32 18.90 -0.76
C ALA A 167 -13.91 18.84 -0.16
N LEU A 168 -12.95 19.57 -0.72
CA LEU A 168 -11.56 19.62 -0.27
C LEU A 168 -11.17 20.92 0.44
N ARG A 169 -12.14 21.82 0.68
CA ARG A 169 -11.91 23.17 1.24
C ARG A 169 -10.87 23.98 0.44
N LEU A 170 -10.87 23.81 -0.87
CA LEU A 170 -10.04 24.54 -1.82
C LEU A 170 -10.88 25.46 -2.69
N THR A 171 -10.23 26.30 -3.49
CA THR A 171 -10.90 27.10 -4.52
C THR A 171 -10.96 26.33 -5.84
N PRO A 172 -11.93 26.60 -6.74
CA PRO A 172 -11.96 25.97 -8.06
C PRO A 172 -10.67 26.18 -8.86
N SER A 173 -9.98 27.31 -8.69
CA SER A 173 -8.67 27.59 -9.31
C SER A 173 -7.53 26.70 -8.81
N ASP A 174 -7.70 26.03 -7.66
CA ASP A 174 -6.72 25.10 -7.13
C ASP A 174 -6.83 23.70 -7.73
N ILE A 175 -7.93 23.39 -8.44
CA ILE A 175 -8.23 22.07 -8.99
C ILE A 175 -8.04 22.09 -10.50
N CYS A 176 -7.40 21.08 -11.05
CA CYS A 176 -7.17 20.91 -12.50
C CYS A 176 -6.51 22.14 -13.16
N PRO A 177 -5.24 22.45 -12.86
CA PRO A 177 -4.50 23.47 -13.60
C PRO A 177 -4.49 23.15 -15.11
N ALA A 178 -4.29 24.19 -15.94
CA ALA A 178 -4.46 24.11 -17.39
C ALA A 178 -3.81 22.87 -18.02
N GLY A 179 -4.60 22.11 -18.79
CA GLY A 179 -4.17 20.90 -19.48
C GLY A 179 -4.18 19.63 -18.63
N GLN A 180 -4.79 19.66 -17.43
CA GLN A 180 -4.97 18.49 -16.58
C GLN A 180 -6.46 18.30 -16.26
N ASP A 181 -6.89 17.04 -16.23
CA ASP A 181 -8.27 16.67 -15.97
C ASP A 181 -8.38 15.76 -14.73
N LEU A 182 -9.57 15.75 -14.14
CA LEU A 182 -9.95 14.73 -13.17
C LEU A 182 -9.89 13.36 -13.84
N GLY A 183 -9.49 12.34 -13.08
CA GLY A 183 -9.40 10.97 -13.61
C GLY A 183 -9.90 9.94 -12.63
N LEU A 184 -10.47 8.86 -13.15
CA LEU A 184 -10.78 7.66 -12.36
C LEU A 184 -10.07 6.50 -13.02
N HIS A 185 -9.17 5.84 -12.29
CA HIS A 185 -8.38 4.73 -12.83
C HIS A 185 -8.43 3.52 -11.91
N GLU A 186 -8.31 2.34 -12.51
CA GLU A 186 -8.39 1.06 -11.83
C GLU A 186 -7.24 0.16 -12.31
N GLY A 187 -6.51 -0.43 -11.36
CA GLY A 187 -5.38 -1.33 -11.62
C GLY A 187 -5.26 -2.39 -10.53
N GLY A 188 -6.41 -2.75 -9.94
CA GLY A 188 -6.55 -3.33 -8.61
C GLY A 188 -7.64 -2.54 -7.89
N PRO A 189 -7.34 -1.77 -6.83
CA PRO A 189 -8.30 -0.79 -6.33
C PRO A 189 -8.52 0.34 -7.35
N ARG A 190 -9.76 0.84 -7.38
CA ARG A 190 -10.12 2.05 -8.11
C ARG A 190 -9.77 3.28 -7.27
N PHE A 191 -9.20 4.31 -7.89
CA PHE A 191 -8.91 5.59 -7.24
C PHE A 191 -9.29 6.80 -8.09
N PHE A 192 -9.75 7.84 -7.39
CA PHE A 192 -10.02 9.15 -7.98
C PHE A 192 -8.74 10.00 -7.99
N TYR A 193 -8.40 10.62 -9.11
CA TYR A 193 -7.19 11.42 -9.31
C TYR A 193 -7.58 12.87 -9.50
N VAL A 194 -7.05 13.72 -8.62
CA VAL A 194 -7.36 15.15 -8.54
C VAL A 194 -6.06 15.93 -8.72
N PRO A 195 -5.74 16.40 -9.94
CA PRO A 195 -4.62 17.31 -10.09
C PRO A 195 -4.91 18.63 -9.37
N VAL A 196 -3.92 19.14 -8.64
CA VAL A 196 -4.00 20.41 -7.92
C VAL A 196 -2.92 21.37 -8.36
N ALA A 197 -3.25 22.66 -8.35
CA ALA A 197 -2.46 23.72 -8.96
C ALA A 197 -1.07 23.89 -8.33
N SER A 198 -0.93 23.58 -7.03
CA SER A 198 0.31 23.81 -6.31
C SER A 198 0.50 22.88 -5.11
N ARG A 199 1.71 22.91 -4.55
CA ARG A 199 2.03 22.24 -3.28
C ARG A 199 1.34 22.88 -2.08
N GLU A 200 1.05 24.17 -2.17
CA GLU A 200 0.29 24.87 -1.15
C GLU A 200 -1.15 24.36 -1.14
N ALA A 201 -1.81 24.26 -2.31
CA ALA A 201 -3.12 23.64 -2.45
C ALA A 201 -3.12 22.19 -1.93
N LEU A 202 -2.09 21.40 -2.30
CA LEU A 202 -1.93 20.04 -1.80
C LEU A 202 -1.83 20.00 -0.26
N THR A 203 -1.11 20.93 0.37
CA THR A 203 -0.97 21.01 1.84
C THR A 203 -2.26 21.46 2.52
N LEU A 204 -2.94 22.47 1.97
CA LEU A 204 -4.15 23.06 2.54
C LEU A 204 -5.40 22.19 2.38
N ALA A 205 -5.40 21.27 1.41
CA ALA A 205 -6.53 20.38 1.17
C ALA A 205 -6.98 19.65 2.44
N GLN A 206 -8.26 19.81 2.77
CA GLN A 206 -8.91 19.21 3.93
C GLN A 206 -10.28 18.67 3.53
N VAL A 207 -10.51 17.40 3.88
CA VAL A 207 -11.77 16.73 3.61
C VAL A 207 -12.93 17.44 4.33
N ARG A 208 -14.00 17.70 3.59
CA ARG A 208 -15.29 18.15 4.09
C ARG A 208 -16.30 17.01 3.95
N GLU A 209 -16.87 16.59 5.08
CA GLU A 209 -17.86 15.52 5.13
C GLU A 209 -19.29 16.09 5.30
N PRO A 210 -20.30 15.48 4.65
CA PRO A 210 -20.24 14.22 3.91
C PRO A 210 -19.85 14.38 2.42
N GLU A 211 -19.52 15.59 1.95
CA GLU A 211 -19.36 15.90 0.53
C GLU A 211 -18.29 15.03 -0.14
N TRP A 212 -17.13 14.84 0.49
CA TRP A 212 -16.06 14.00 -0.04
C TRP A 212 -16.45 12.52 -0.10
N SER A 213 -17.03 11.98 0.99
CA SER A 213 -17.52 10.60 0.99
C SER A 213 -18.60 10.36 -0.06
N SER A 214 -19.49 11.33 -0.31
CA SER A 214 -20.50 11.23 -1.37
C SER A 214 -19.85 11.07 -2.74
N ILE A 215 -18.87 11.91 -3.07
CA ILE A 215 -18.11 11.84 -4.33
C ILE A 215 -17.46 10.46 -4.47
N LEU A 216 -16.76 9.98 -3.43
CA LEU A 216 -16.07 8.68 -3.50
C LEU A 216 -17.05 7.51 -3.67
N ASN A 217 -18.19 7.55 -2.99
CA ASN A 217 -19.24 6.53 -3.10
C ASN A 217 -19.87 6.51 -4.50
N GLU A 218 -20.18 7.67 -5.07
CA GLU A 218 -20.70 7.79 -6.44
C GLU A 218 -19.71 7.26 -7.48
N LEU A 219 -18.41 7.51 -7.28
CA LEU A 219 -17.34 7.00 -8.13
C LEU A 219 -17.01 5.51 -7.86
N GLY A 220 -17.57 4.92 -6.80
CA GLY A 220 -17.28 3.54 -6.39
C GLY A 220 -15.82 3.32 -6.02
N THR A 221 -15.20 4.29 -5.32
CA THR A 221 -13.81 4.22 -4.87
C THR A 221 -13.71 4.46 -3.37
N VAL A 222 -12.60 4.03 -2.78
CA VAL A 222 -12.29 4.21 -1.35
C VAL A 222 -11.46 5.47 -1.07
N GLY A 223 -11.01 6.21 -2.10
CA GLY A 223 -10.25 7.43 -1.86
C GLY A 223 -9.76 8.15 -3.10
N GLY A 224 -9.26 9.37 -2.86
CA GLY A 224 -8.72 10.22 -3.91
C GLY A 224 -7.24 10.56 -3.70
N TYR A 225 -6.47 10.51 -4.79
CA TYR A 225 -5.11 11.03 -4.87
C TYR A 225 -5.13 12.45 -5.40
N LEU A 226 -4.81 13.39 -4.53
CA LEU A 226 -4.45 14.74 -4.94
C LEU A 226 -2.98 14.73 -5.37
N TYR A 227 -2.65 15.38 -6.48
CA TYR A 227 -1.27 15.43 -6.96
C TYR A 227 -0.91 16.74 -7.66
N THR A 228 0.37 17.08 -7.61
CA THR A 228 0.95 18.23 -8.33
C THR A 228 2.38 17.91 -8.74
N ASN A 229 2.97 18.69 -9.64
CA ASN A 229 4.35 18.51 -10.08
C ASN A 229 5.33 18.62 -8.91
N GLY A 230 6.43 17.86 -8.98
CA GLY A 230 7.55 18.03 -8.06
C GLY A 230 8.26 19.36 -8.29
N GLY A 231 8.66 20.03 -7.20
CA GLY A 231 9.27 21.37 -7.27
C GLY A 231 10.67 21.49 -6.67
N ASP A 232 11.02 20.67 -5.66
CA ASP A 232 12.21 20.91 -4.84
C ASP A 232 13.37 19.96 -5.11
N ASP A 233 13.07 18.82 -5.73
CA ASP A 233 14.05 17.78 -6.01
C ASP A 233 13.89 17.36 -7.47
N PRO A 234 14.93 17.55 -8.31
CA PRO A 234 14.93 17.11 -9.71
C PRO A 234 14.59 15.62 -9.89
N ALA A 235 14.74 14.79 -8.85
CA ALA A 235 14.41 13.39 -8.87
C ALA A 235 12.94 13.07 -8.49
N THR A 236 12.18 14.07 -8.05
CA THR A 236 10.75 13.93 -7.69
C THR A 236 9.89 14.48 -8.83
N SER A 237 9.21 13.60 -9.56
CA SER A 237 8.30 14.01 -10.64
C SER A 237 6.99 14.60 -10.13
N TYR A 238 6.42 14.01 -9.06
CA TYR A 238 5.14 14.42 -8.49
C TYR A 238 5.14 14.39 -6.96
N ARG A 239 4.29 15.22 -6.36
CA ARG A 239 3.93 15.17 -4.93
C ARG A 239 2.46 14.79 -4.82
N THR A 240 2.13 13.88 -3.91
CA THR A 240 0.77 13.37 -3.78
C THR A 240 0.30 13.32 -2.32
N ARG A 241 -1.01 13.37 -2.12
CA ARG A 241 -1.69 13.02 -0.88
C ARG A 241 -2.89 12.14 -1.19
N MET A 242 -3.00 11.03 -0.49
CA MET A 242 -4.18 10.15 -0.55
C MET A 242 -5.13 10.56 0.57
N LEU A 243 -6.38 10.81 0.21
CA LEU A 243 -7.45 11.18 1.14
C LEU A 243 -8.53 10.09 1.12
N ASN A 244 -8.61 9.35 2.23
CA ASN A 244 -9.65 8.34 2.48
C ASN A 244 -10.37 8.68 3.79
N PRO A 245 -11.69 8.94 3.75
CA PRO A 245 -12.45 9.30 4.94
C PRO A 245 -12.76 8.10 5.86
N ALA A 246 -12.77 6.88 5.34
CA ALA A 246 -12.83 5.66 6.14
C ALA A 246 -11.40 5.19 6.44
N GLY A 247 -10.96 5.27 7.69
CA GLY A 247 -9.67 4.71 8.10
C GLY A 247 -9.60 3.19 7.87
N GLY A 248 -9.20 2.76 6.67
CA GLY A 248 -8.92 1.37 6.30
C GLY A 248 -10.03 0.63 5.53
N GLY A 249 -9.63 -0.04 4.44
CA GLY A 249 -10.26 -1.26 3.89
C GLY A 249 -11.67 -1.17 3.28
N ALA A 250 -11.77 -1.50 1.99
CA ALA A 250 -12.99 -1.61 1.18
C ALA A 250 -14.26 -2.11 1.91
N ARG A 251 -15.20 -1.20 2.19
CA ARG A 251 -16.63 -1.54 2.32
C ARG A 251 -17.27 -1.61 0.93
N THR A 252 -16.95 -2.64 0.14
CA THR A 252 -17.78 -3.00 -1.01
C THR A 252 -17.72 -4.51 -1.25
N GLN A 253 -18.52 -5.26 -0.48
CA GLN A 253 -19.38 -6.37 -0.92
C GLN A 253 -19.89 -7.15 0.32
N GLN A 254 -20.80 -6.54 1.09
CA GLN A 254 -21.81 -7.28 1.85
C GLN A 254 -22.90 -6.28 2.28
N ARG A 255 -24.14 -6.54 1.87
CA ARG A 255 -25.31 -5.75 2.30
C ARG A 255 -25.53 -5.95 3.80
N GLY A 256 -25.66 -4.83 4.51
CA GLY A 256 -26.29 -4.76 5.82
C GLY A 256 -25.33 -4.86 6.99
N LEU A 257 -25.04 -3.71 7.62
CA LEU A 257 -24.88 -3.50 9.06
C LEU A 257 -24.78 -1.97 9.31
N PRO A 258 -25.33 -1.46 10.43
CA PRO A 258 -25.58 -0.03 10.62
C PRO A 258 -24.30 0.78 10.90
N PRO A 259 -24.32 2.11 10.68
CA PRO A 259 -23.15 2.96 10.77
C PRO A 259 -23.01 3.53 12.19
N HIS A 260 -22.15 2.96 13.03
CA HIS A 260 -21.72 3.66 14.24
C HIS A 260 -20.21 3.53 14.48
N SER A 261 -19.62 4.70 14.74
CA SER A 261 -18.31 4.99 15.35
C SER A 261 -17.04 4.48 14.64
N LEU A 262 -16.44 5.33 13.81
CA LEU A 262 -14.98 5.36 13.62
C LEU A 262 -14.50 6.83 13.63
N PRO A 263 -13.35 7.14 14.26
CA PRO A 263 -12.85 8.50 14.39
C PRO A 263 -12.37 9.07 13.04
N PRO A 264 -12.46 10.40 12.84
CA PRO A 264 -11.98 11.05 11.63
C PRO A 264 -10.45 11.13 11.64
N SER A 265 -9.87 11.16 10.44
CA SER A 265 -8.45 11.39 10.12
C SER A 265 -7.53 10.16 10.14
N CYS A 266 -7.34 9.58 8.96
CA CYS A 266 -6.07 8.94 8.59
C CYS A 266 -5.60 9.57 7.27
N ILE A 267 -4.87 10.67 7.37
CA ILE A 267 -3.98 11.12 6.28
C ILE A 267 -2.82 10.14 6.31
N ARG A 268 -2.95 9.02 5.62
CA ARG A 268 -1.85 8.07 5.45
C ARG A 268 -1.43 8.09 3.98
N PRO A 269 -0.13 8.22 3.68
CA PRO A 269 0.36 7.99 2.34
C PRO A 269 0.21 6.51 2.04
N LEU A 270 -0.99 6.09 1.59
CA LEU A 270 -1.08 4.89 0.77
C LEU A 270 -0.23 5.21 -0.45
N ALA A 271 0.95 4.62 -0.50
CA ALA A 271 1.86 4.79 -1.61
C ALA A 271 1.42 3.86 -2.73
N LEU A 272 0.41 4.28 -3.48
CA LEU A 272 0.26 3.95 -4.88
C LEU A 272 -0.30 5.17 -5.62
N PRO A 273 0.52 6.20 -5.91
CA PRO A 273 0.12 7.13 -6.93
C PRO A 273 0.29 6.40 -8.26
N MET A 274 -0.77 5.77 -8.77
CA MET A 274 -0.87 5.59 -10.22
C MET A 274 -1.24 6.96 -10.79
N VAL A 275 -0.34 7.94 -10.66
CA VAL A 275 -0.46 9.23 -11.35
C VAL A 275 -0.79 8.89 -12.79
N PRO A 276 -1.81 9.51 -13.41
CA PRO A 276 -2.30 9.13 -14.73
C PRO A 276 -1.10 8.99 -15.66
N ILE A 277 -0.88 7.74 -16.07
CA ILE A 277 0.16 7.37 -17.00
C ILE A 277 -0.26 8.04 -18.31
N PRO A 278 0.49 9.04 -18.81
CA PRO A 278 0.37 9.40 -20.22
C PRO A 278 0.61 8.11 -21.00
N SER A 279 -0.10 7.91 -22.11
CA SER A 279 -0.05 6.69 -22.94
C SER A 279 1.36 6.22 -23.40
N SER A 280 2.41 6.97 -23.05
CA SER A 280 3.81 6.73 -23.36
C SER A 280 4.68 6.10 -22.25
N TRP A 281 4.16 5.64 -21.09
CA TRP A 281 5.03 5.22 -19.96
C TRP A 281 4.89 3.74 -19.52
N ASN A 282 6.03 3.05 -19.38
CA ASN A 282 6.14 1.60 -19.16
C ASN A 282 6.21 1.15 -17.68
N ARG A 283 5.37 0.15 -17.35
CA ARG A 283 5.45 -1.06 -16.46
C ARG A 283 6.25 -1.12 -15.15
N VAL A 284 6.99 -0.10 -14.74
CA VAL A 284 8.13 -0.32 -13.86
C VAL A 284 8.03 0.44 -12.54
N MET A 285 7.71 -0.25 -11.43
CA MET A 285 7.79 0.34 -10.09
C MET A 285 9.24 0.32 -9.60
N LYS A 286 9.73 1.45 -9.07
CA LYS A 286 11.09 1.62 -8.53
C LYS A 286 10.99 2.31 -7.18
N TRP A 287 11.60 1.74 -6.15
CA TRP A 287 11.87 2.45 -4.91
C TRP A 287 13.36 2.52 -4.66
N ALA A 288 13.90 3.72 -4.38
CA ALA A 288 15.27 3.93 -3.92
C ALA A 288 15.27 4.54 -2.51
N GLY A 289 15.96 3.91 -1.57
CA GLY A 289 16.12 4.36 -0.18
C GLY A 289 17.05 5.55 0.02
N HIS A 290 17.18 6.44 -0.96
CA HIS A 290 17.82 7.74 -0.77
C HIS A 290 16.78 8.85 -0.60
N ARG A 291 17.21 9.98 -0.05
CA ARG A 291 16.33 11.11 0.29
C ARG A 291 15.40 11.39 -0.90
N ASN A 292 14.09 11.32 -0.64
CA ASN A 292 12.98 11.40 -1.59
C ASN A 292 12.77 10.14 -2.45
N SER A 293 11.56 9.59 -2.38
CA SER A 293 11.04 8.59 -3.29
C SER A 293 11.05 9.12 -4.73
N THR A 294 12.01 8.66 -5.53
CA THR A 294 12.21 9.10 -6.90
C THR A 294 11.33 8.30 -7.87
N TRP A 295 10.51 8.98 -8.67
CA TRP A 295 9.76 8.38 -9.78
C TRP A 295 10.38 8.87 -11.09
N ARG A 296 10.90 7.95 -11.92
CA ARG A 296 11.49 8.29 -13.22
C ARG A 296 10.70 7.69 -14.38
N PRO A 297 10.37 8.45 -15.44
CA PRO A 297 10.23 7.85 -16.77
C PRO A 297 11.55 7.17 -17.14
N MET A 298 11.48 6.04 -17.84
CA MET A 298 12.54 5.69 -18.77
C MET A 298 12.11 6.15 -20.17
N PRO A 299 13.05 6.59 -21.02
CA PRO A 299 12.78 6.90 -22.43
C PRO A 299 12.20 5.71 -23.19
#